data_AF-A0A7S0CSH9-F1
#
_entry.id   AF-A0A7S0CSH9-F1
#
_cell.length_a   1.000
_cell.length_b   1.000
_cell.length_c   1.000
_cell.angle_alpha   90.00
_cell.angle_beta   90.00
_cell.angle_gamma   90.00
#
_symmetry.space_group_name_H-M   'P 1'
#
loop_
_entity.id
_entity.type
_entity.pdbx_description
1 polymer ?
#
loop_
_entity_poly.entity_id
_entity_poly.type
_entity_poly.pdbx_seq_one_letter_code
_entity_poly.pdbx_strand_id
1 'polypeptide(L)'
;ARPSMSVSARESGARLREEVQRALARSAKETTRVWFEQTVGNCGRWRGNDSESCRLAVEQSCQARDGFGGEPAPAASVSGWGVAKYLAAFELMRSEYCDDKLAGMIMFEELVLPDPSAADHLFPSRAPSSRESDDADVRARRDVAGTSGDETTGRDSSGFETDATEETSDDDEKRYPDDDDDRAAASELAVRNGSIEIDRFPALRDAARVFWATDGSRVEDWSTCDWMCSKVLAPYARAHPDSASAARCLLNWARDASAPPFARRAALVAFVGDVDGDDEASSPDARFGDGFVLELSLTCAAALGIATRVERGDIPGTLSVFAETLGEKDPGETSDPTTDPEAWVRIGARWMLSLCARAMERAAGERARDLPEARTKATREKKNASNVQGDSNARSAETKSPADGSPPTKKPRSSRKRPRAAQA
;
A
#
# COMPACT_ATOMS: atom_id res chain seq x y z
N ALA A 1 -27.80 -7.19 -4.46
CA ALA A 1 -27.45 -8.62 -4.57
C ALA A 1 -25.97 -8.72 -4.93
N ARG A 2 -25.18 -9.61 -4.31
CA ARG A 2 -23.83 -9.94 -4.81
C ARG A 2 -23.99 -10.70 -6.15
N PRO A 3 -23.14 -10.50 -7.15
CA PRO A 3 -23.14 -11.38 -8.32
C PRO A 3 -22.84 -12.80 -7.84
N SER A 4 -23.69 -13.76 -8.20
CA SER A 4 -23.46 -15.16 -7.84
C SER A 4 -22.22 -15.65 -8.59
N MET A 5 -21.10 -15.80 -7.87
CA MET A 5 -19.90 -16.43 -8.43
C MET A 5 -20.27 -17.80 -8.98
N SER A 6 -19.92 -18.07 -10.25
CA SER A 6 -20.13 -19.40 -10.80
C SER A 6 -19.22 -20.39 -10.07
N VAL A 7 -19.78 -21.54 -9.68
CA VAL A 7 -19.03 -22.64 -9.03
C VAL A 7 -17.81 -23.02 -9.89
N SER A 8 -17.97 -22.98 -11.22
CA SER A 8 -16.93 -23.15 -12.23
C SER A 8 -15.70 -22.25 -12.02
N ALA A 9 -15.86 -20.98 -11.64
CA ALA A 9 -14.72 -20.08 -11.42
C ALA A 9 -13.94 -20.44 -10.14
N ARG A 10 -14.64 -20.82 -9.06
CA ARG A 10 -14.02 -21.27 -7.79
C ARG A 10 -13.23 -22.56 -8.01
N GLU A 11 -13.82 -23.55 -8.68
CA GLU A 11 -13.12 -24.79 -9.06
C GLU A 11 -11.92 -24.53 -9.99
N SER A 12 -12.09 -23.65 -10.99
CA SER A 12 -11.02 -23.34 -11.94
C SER A 12 -9.82 -22.69 -11.25
N GLY A 13 -10.07 -21.78 -10.29
CA GLY A 13 -9.03 -21.14 -9.48
C GLY A 13 -8.33 -22.13 -8.54
N ALA A 14 -9.09 -22.97 -7.82
CA ALA A 14 -8.52 -24.00 -6.94
C ALA A 14 -7.58 -24.96 -7.69
N ARG A 15 -7.97 -25.40 -8.89
CA ARG A 15 -7.12 -26.24 -9.75
C ARG A 15 -5.90 -25.49 -10.31
N LEU A 16 -6.04 -24.21 -10.69
CA LEU A 16 -4.91 -23.39 -11.16
C LEU A 16 -3.85 -23.19 -10.05
N ARG A 17 -4.30 -22.90 -8.82
CA ARG A 17 -3.46 -22.84 -7.62
C ARG A 17 -2.65 -24.14 -7.45
N GLU A 18 -3.29 -25.30 -7.56
CA GLU A 18 -2.61 -26.61 -7.48
C GLU A 18 -1.64 -26.86 -8.62
N GLU A 19 -1.95 -26.40 -9.85
CA GLU A 19 -1.05 -26.46 -11.00
C GLU A 19 0.23 -25.65 -10.75
N VAL A 20 0.09 -24.41 -10.24
CA VAL A 20 1.22 -23.55 -9.85
C VAL A 20 2.02 -24.16 -8.70
N GLN A 21 1.39 -24.60 -7.61
CA GLN A 21 2.09 -25.23 -6.48
C GLN A 21 2.84 -26.50 -6.91
N ARG A 22 2.28 -27.30 -7.82
CA ARG A 22 2.93 -28.48 -8.40
C ARG A 22 4.09 -28.10 -9.33
N ALA A 23 4.02 -26.97 -10.03
CA ALA A 23 5.16 -26.44 -10.79
C ALA A 23 6.28 -25.99 -9.85
N LEU A 24 5.98 -25.14 -8.86
CA LEU A 24 6.93 -24.66 -7.83
C LEU A 24 7.61 -25.80 -7.06
N ALA A 25 6.86 -26.85 -6.69
CA ALA A 25 7.42 -28.02 -6.01
C ALA A 25 8.39 -28.84 -6.90
N ARG A 26 8.27 -28.78 -8.23
CA ARG A 26 9.20 -29.45 -9.16
C ARG A 26 10.43 -28.62 -9.50
N SER A 27 10.34 -27.29 -9.47
CA SER A 27 11.45 -26.36 -9.72
C SER A 27 12.25 -25.99 -8.47
N ALA A 28 11.73 -26.28 -7.28
CA ALA A 28 12.34 -25.99 -5.99
C ALA A 28 13.78 -26.51 -5.86
N LYS A 29 14.69 -25.64 -5.43
CA LYS A 29 16.11 -25.94 -5.20
C LYS A 29 16.43 -25.84 -3.71
N GLU A 30 16.91 -26.93 -3.13
CA GLU A 30 17.30 -26.98 -1.70
C GLU A 30 18.34 -25.91 -1.33
N THR A 31 19.28 -25.61 -2.23
CA THR A 31 20.28 -24.55 -2.04
C THR A 31 19.64 -23.16 -1.92
N THR A 32 18.61 -22.88 -2.71
CA THR A 32 17.86 -21.62 -2.66
C THR A 32 17.01 -21.56 -1.38
N ARG A 33 16.38 -22.67 -0.98
CA ARG A 33 15.62 -22.78 0.27
C ARG A 33 16.49 -22.47 1.48
N VAL A 34 17.64 -23.14 1.59
CA VAL A 34 18.62 -22.94 2.66
C VAL A 34 19.16 -21.51 2.68
N TRP A 35 19.41 -20.90 1.51
CA TRP A 35 19.84 -19.51 1.44
C TRP A 35 18.80 -18.55 2.03
N PHE A 36 17.53 -18.65 1.64
CA PHE A 36 16.47 -17.81 2.19
C PHE A 36 16.26 -18.04 3.70
N GLU A 37 16.15 -19.29 4.14
CA GLU A 37 15.86 -19.62 5.55
C GLU A 37 17.01 -19.24 6.49
N GLN A 38 18.28 -19.45 6.08
CA GLN A 38 19.45 -19.30 6.96
C GLN A 38 20.25 -18.02 6.73
N THR A 39 20.27 -17.46 5.51
CA THR A 39 21.12 -16.29 5.17
C THR A 39 20.36 -14.98 5.20
N VAL A 40 19.08 -14.98 4.79
CA VAL A 40 18.23 -13.77 4.79
C VAL A 40 17.56 -13.55 6.15
N GLY A 41 17.46 -14.60 6.97
CA GLY A 41 17.08 -14.57 8.38
C GLY A 41 15.56 -14.61 8.60
N ASN A 42 15.04 -15.75 9.07
CA ASN A 42 13.64 -15.96 9.47
C ASN A 42 12.57 -15.45 8.47
N CYS A 43 12.85 -15.46 7.17
CA CYS A 43 11.95 -14.92 6.14
C CYS A 43 10.78 -15.87 5.79
N GLY A 44 10.13 -16.47 6.79
CA GLY A 44 9.09 -17.49 6.61
C GLY A 44 9.62 -18.82 6.05
N ARG A 45 8.70 -19.70 5.60
CA ARG A 45 9.01 -21.01 5.02
C ARG A 45 9.19 -20.88 3.50
N TRP A 46 10.14 -21.61 2.91
CA TRP A 46 10.37 -21.60 1.46
C TRP A 46 10.31 -23.02 0.90
N ARG A 47 9.88 -23.19 -0.36
CA ARG A 47 10.18 -24.43 -1.10
C ARG A 47 11.58 -24.36 -1.71
N GLY A 48 12.00 -23.15 -2.12
CA GLY A 48 13.32 -22.88 -2.71
C GLY A 48 13.25 -22.43 -4.17
N ASN A 49 12.26 -21.62 -4.54
CA ASN A 49 12.20 -20.99 -5.84
C ASN A 49 12.70 -19.54 -5.77
N ASP A 50 13.40 -19.11 -6.82
CA ASP A 50 13.70 -17.70 -7.08
C ASP A 50 12.51 -17.01 -7.81
N SER A 51 12.52 -15.68 -7.93
CA SER A 51 11.40 -14.93 -8.51
C SER A 51 11.15 -15.21 -9.99
N GLU A 52 12.19 -15.61 -10.75
CA GLU A 52 12.08 -16.04 -12.14
C GLU A 52 11.40 -17.41 -12.23
N SER A 53 11.80 -18.36 -11.38
CA SER A 53 11.14 -19.67 -11.24
C SER A 53 9.66 -19.53 -10.82
N CYS A 54 9.35 -18.57 -9.95
CA CYS A 54 7.97 -18.27 -9.56
C CYS A 54 7.14 -17.74 -10.73
N ARG A 55 7.66 -16.79 -11.51
CA ARG A 55 6.99 -16.29 -12.73
C ARG A 55 6.79 -17.41 -13.75
N LEU A 56 7.82 -18.21 -14.01
CA LEU A 56 7.74 -19.31 -14.97
C LEU A 56 6.68 -20.35 -14.58
N ALA A 57 6.54 -20.66 -13.29
CA ALA A 57 5.50 -21.54 -12.77
C ALA A 57 4.08 -20.98 -13.00
N VAL A 58 3.88 -19.67 -12.82
CA VAL A 58 2.62 -18.97 -13.09
C VAL A 58 2.31 -18.97 -14.59
N GLU A 59 3.26 -18.57 -15.42
CA GLU A 59 3.13 -18.52 -16.88
C GLU A 59 2.76 -19.89 -17.47
N GLN A 60 3.51 -20.94 -17.13
CA GLN A 60 3.26 -22.30 -17.64
C GLN A 60 1.87 -22.82 -17.23
N SER A 61 1.44 -22.55 -16.00
CA SER A 61 0.14 -23.00 -15.50
C SER A 61 -1.03 -22.26 -16.13
N CYS A 62 -0.87 -20.97 -16.46
CA CYS A 62 -1.89 -20.20 -17.18
C CYS A 62 -1.92 -20.57 -18.67
N GLN A 63 -0.77 -20.66 -19.35
CA GLN A 63 -0.66 -21.00 -20.78
C GLN A 63 -1.24 -22.38 -21.11
N ALA A 64 -1.16 -23.34 -20.18
CA ALA A 64 -1.79 -24.66 -20.33
C ALA A 64 -3.32 -24.60 -20.49
N ARG A 65 -3.96 -23.48 -20.08
CA ARG A 65 -5.41 -23.25 -20.10
C ARG A 65 -5.85 -22.11 -21.03
N ASP A 66 -4.99 -21.11 -21.23
CA ASP A 66 -5.20 -20.04 -22.21
C ASP A 66 -5.17 -20.56 -23.68
N GLY A 67 -4.69 -21.78 -23.90
CA GLY A 67 -4.84 -22.52 -25.15
C GLY A 67 -3.57 -22.56 -26.01
N PHE A 68 -2.83 -23.66 -25.94
CA PHE A 68 -1.71 -23.92 -26.84
C PHE A 68 -2.23 -24.36 -28.22
N GLY A 69 -2.22 -23.48 -29.22
CA GLY A 69 -2.51 -23.88 -30.61
C GLY A 69 -3.09 -22.82 -31.56
N GLY A 70 -3.46 -21.62 -31.08
CA GLY A 70 -4.03 -20.58 -31.94
C GLY A 70 -5.49 -20.79 -32.34
N GLU A 71 -6.16 -21.84 -31.83
CA GLU A 71 -7.62 -21.86 -31.77
C GLU A 71 -8.08 -21.09 -30.52
N PRO A 72 -9.06 -20.18 -30.64
CA PRO A 72 -9.61 -19.51 -29.47
C PRO A 72 -10.32 -20.52 -28.57
N ALA A 73 -10.03 -20.47 -27.27
CA ALA A 73 -10.81 -21.20 -26.28
C ALA A 73 -12.30 -20.88 -26.46
N PRO A 74 -13.20 -21.88 -26.41
CA PRO A 74 -14.62 -21.68 -26.75
C PRO A 74 -15.19 -20.57 -25.86
N ALA A 75 -15.92 -19.61 -26.43
CA ALA A 75 -16.28 -18.36 -25.75
C ALA A 75 -16.99 -18.52 -24.38
N ALA A 76 -17.60 -19.68 -24.12
CA ALA A 76 -18.18 -20.06 -22.84
C ALA A 76 -17.16 -20.35 -21.71
N SER A 77 -15.88 -20.62 -22.02
CA SER A 77 -14.82 -20.84 -21.02
C SER A 77 -14.05 -19.56 -20.65
N VAL A 78 -14.33 -18.44 -21.33
CA VAL A 78 -13.67 -17.15 -21.08
C VAL A 78 -14.36 -16.37 -19.96
N SER A 79 -15.68 -16.52 -19.80
CA SER A 79 -16.44 -15.85 -18.74
C SER A 79 -16.07 -16.39 -17.35
N GLY A 80 -15.31 -15.60 -16.60
CA GLY A 80 -14.87 -15.93 -15.24
C GLY A 80 -13.43 -16.45 -15.13
N TRP A 81 -12.64 -16.49 -16.23
CA TRP A 81 -11.24 -16.91 -16.14
C TRP A 81 -10.35 -15.90 -15.41
N GLY A 82 -10.52 -14.59 -15.64
CA GLY A 82 -9.87 -13.55 -14.81
C GLY A 82 -10.25 -13.64 -13.33
N VAL A 83 -11.49 -14.02 -13.01
CA VAL A 83 -11.94 -14.29 -11.63
C VAL A 83 -11.28 -15.56 -11.07
N ALA A 84 -11.13 -16.63 -11.86
CA ALA A 84 -10.41 -17.82 -11.45
C ALA A 84 -8.91 -17.54 -11.17
N LYS A 85 -8.26 -16.70 -11.99
CA LYS A 85 -6.90 -16.20 -11.73
C LYS A 85 -6.85 -15.36 -10.45
N TYR A 86 -7.81 -14.46 -10.21
CA TYR A 86 -7.91 -13.69 -8.96
C TYR A 86 -7.97 -14.62 -7.73
N LEU A 87 -8.86 -15.62 -7.76
CA LEU A 87 -9.00 -16.58 -6.66
C LEU A 87 -7.72 -17.39 -6.45
N ALA A 88 -7.14 -17.93 -7.52
CA ALA A 88 -5.85 -18.64 -7.44
C ALA A 88 -4.74 -17.75 -6.85
N ALA A 89 -4.67 -16.48 -7.24
CA ALA A 89 -3.66 -15.54 -6.75
C ALA A 89 -3.76 -15.31 -5.23
N PHE A 90 -4.96 -15.04 -4.71
CA PHE A 90 -5.15 -14.84 -3.26
C PHE A 90 -5.02 -16.14 -2.45
N GLU A 91 -5.46 -17.29 -2.98
CA GLU A 91 -5.22 -18.59 -2.34
C GLU A 91 -3.72 -18.95 -2.29
N LEU A 92 -2.94 -18.58 -3.31
CA LEU A 92 -1.48 -18.71 -3.29
C LEU A 92 -0.83 -17.78 -2.24
N MET A 93 -1.32 -16.54 -2.10
CA MET A 93 -0.90 -15.63 -1.02
C MET A 93 -1.24 -16.13 0.38
N ARG A 94 -2.21 -17.05 0.52
CA ARG A 94 -2.54 -17.74 1.78
C ARG A 94 -1.76 -19.04 2.02
N SER A 95 -0.83 -19.41 1.15
CA SER A 95 0.08 -20.52 1.42
C SER A 95 1.07 -20.18 2.54
N GLU A 96 1.52 -21.17 3.31
CA GLU A 96 2.59 -20.99 4.28
C GLU A 96 3.98 -20.72 3.64
N TYR A 97 4.13 -21.02 2.35
CA TYR A 97 5.40 -20.88 1.61
C TYR A 97 5.52 -19.51 0.94
N CYS A 98 6.60 -18.78 1.21
CA CYS A 98 6.82 -17.42 0.68
C CYS A 98 6.94 -17.38 -0.86
N ASP A 99 7.43 -18.45 -1.49
CA ASP A 99 7.47 -18.57 -2.95
C ASP A 99 6.10 -18.91 -3.59
N ASP A 100 5.21 -19.60 -2.88
CA ASP A 100 3.80 -19.67 -3.29
C ASP A 100 3.16 -18.28 -3.19
N LYS A 101 3.39 -17.56 -2.09
CA LYS A 101 2.87 -16.20 -1.92
C LYS A 101 3.35 -15.28 -3.04
N LEU A 102 4.64 -15.30 -3.37
CA LEU A 102 5.23 -14.53 -4.46
C LEU A 102 4.65 -14.90 -5.83
N ALA A 103 4.40 -16.18 -6.10
CA ALA A 103 3.71 -16.61 -7.31
C ALA A 103 2.27 -16.05 -7.39
N GLY A 104 1.54 -16.02 -6.26
CA GLY A 104 0.25 -15.35 -6.16
C GLY A 104 0.32 -13.86 -6.46
N MET A 105 1.31 -13.16 -5.91
CA MET A 105 1.55 -11.73 -6.16
C MET A 105 1.91 -11.43 -7.62
N ILE A 106 2.74 -12.26 -8.25
CA ILE A 106 3.09 -12.16 -9.68
C ILE A 106 1.85 -12.39 -10.53
N MET A 107 1.06 -13.43 -10.25
CA MET A 107 -0.20 -13.70 -10.95
C MET A 107 -1.17 -12.51 -10.84
N PHE A 108 -1.28 -11.92 -9.65
CA PHE A 108 -2.15 -10.76 -9.43
C PHE A 108 -1.72 -9.55 -10.28
N GLU A 109 -0.45 -9.13 -10.19
CA GLU A 109 0.03 -7.95 -10.92
C GLU A 109 0.05 -8.17 -12.44
N GLU A 110 0.63 -9.29 -12.89
CA GLU A 110 1.03 -9.48 -14.28
C GLU A 110 -0.10 -10.10 -15.13
N LEU A 111 -1.09 -10.77 -14.49
CA LEU A 111 -2.17 -11.50 -15.19
C LEU A 111 -3.60 -11.21 -14.72
N VAL A 112 -3.84 -10.65 -13.52
CA VAL A 112 -5.20 -10.34 -13.02
C VAL A 112 -5.54 -8.86 -13.17
N LEU A 113 -4.70 -7.95 -12.67
CA LEU A 113 -4.90 -6.50 -12.82
C LEU A 113 -5.08 -6.03 -14.28
N PRO A 114 -4.31 -6.53 -15.28
CA PRO A 114 -4.49 -6.12 -16.67
C PRO A 114 -5.61 -6.86 -17.42
N ASP A 115 -6.26 -7.88 -16.82
CA ASP A 115 -7.28 -8.70 -17.48
C ASP A 115 -8.67 -8.03 -17.38
N PRO A 116 -9.28 -7.56 -18.49
CA PRO A 116 -10.59 -6.92 -18.46
C PRO A 116 -11.70 -7.84 -17.93
N SER A 117 -11.54 -9.17 -18.00
CA SER A 117 -12.52 -10.13 -17.46
C SER A 117 -12.49 -10.24 -15.93
N ALA A 118 -11.46 -9.69 -15.27
CA ALA A 118 -11.40 -9.54 -13.82
C ALA A 118 -11.95 -8.19 -13.33
N ALA A 119 -12.17 -7.21 -14.21
CA ALA A 119 -12.46 -5.82 -13.85
C ALA A 119 -13.71 -5.66 -12.96
N ASP A 120 -14.82 -6.34 -13.28
CA ASP A 120 -16.06 -6.30 -12.49
C ASP A 120 -15.89 -6.88 -11.07
N HIS A 121 -14.89 -7.75 -10.87
CA HIS A 121 -14.56 -8.33 -9.56
C HIS A 121 -13.57 -7.46 -8.78
N LEU A 122 -12.58 -6.88 -9.46
CA LEU A 122 -11.57 -5.98 -8.88
C LEU A 122 -12.17 -4.61 -8.49
N PHE A 123 -13.07 -4.11 -9.32
CA PHE A 123 -13.62 -2.75 -9.30
C PHE A 123 -15.16 -2.81 -9.31
N PRO A 124 -15.79 -3.44 -8.30
CA PRO A 124 -17.24 -3.61 -8.29
C PRO A 124 -17.92 -2.25 -8.41
N SER A 125 -18.65 -2.05 -9.51
CA SER A 125 -19.40 -0.84 -9.78
C SER A 125 -20.24 -0.50 -8.56
N ARG A 126 -20.08 0.73 -8.04
CA ARG A 126 -20.85 1.22 -6.91
C ARG A 126 -22.31 1.22 -7.33
N ALA A 127 -23.06 0.19 -6.93
CA ALA A 127 -24.51 0.17 -7.07
C ALA A 127 -25.02 1.50 -6.51
N PRO A 128 -25.92 2.22 -7.21
CA PRO A 128 -26.30 3.57 -6.84
C PRO A 128 -26.79 3.58 -5.39
N SER A 129 -25.95 4.09 -4.49
CA SER A 129 -26.31 4.32 -3.11
C SER A 129 -27.53 5.23 -3.14
N SER A 130 -28.56 4.87 -2.38
CA SER A 130 -29.90 5.48 -2.36
C SER A 130 -29.93 6.91 -1.79
N ARG A 131 -28.97 7.76 -2.18
CA ARG A 131 -28.91 9.20 -1.85
C ARG A 131 -30.10 9.98 -2.39
N GLU A 132 -30.76 9.50 -3.44
CA GLU A 132 -32.06 10.03 -3.88
C GLU A 132 -33.22 9.71 -2.91
N SER A 133 -33.04 8.77 -1.98
CA SER A 133 -34.06 8.43 -0.95
C SER A 133 -33.83 9.15 0.38
N ASP A 134 -32.59 9.55 0.72
CA ASP A 134 -32.31 10.27 1.97
C ASP A 134 -32.82 11.73 1.91
N ASP A 135 -32.73 12.39 0.75
CA ASP A 135 -33.28 13.75 0.52
C ASP A 135 -34.82 13.81 0.50
N ALA A 136 -35.48 12.65 0.40
CA ALA A 136 -36.92 12.52 0.59
C ALA A 136 -37.30 12.40 2.08
N ASP A 137 -36.57 11.60 2.86
CA ASP A 137 -36.85 11.39 4.29
C ASP A 137 -36.52 12.64 5.14
N VAL A 138 -35.50 13.42 4.75
CA VAL A 138 -35.20 14.72 5.40
C VAL A 138 -36.30 15.76 5.16
N ARG A 139 -37.06 15.67 4.05
CA ARG A 139 -38.27 16.50 3.86
C ARG A 139 -39.44 15.95 4.66
N ALA A 140 -39.71 14.64 4.59
CA ALA A 140 -40.82 14.01 5.29
C ALA A 140 -40.79 14.24 6.82
N ARG A 141 -39.60 14.21 7.44
CA ARG A 141 -39.42 14.44 8.88
C ARG A 141 -39.62 15.89 9.33
N ARG A 142 -39.73 16.85 8.42
CA ARG A 142 -39.95 18.27 8.76
C ARG A 142 -41.42 18.64 8.97
N ASP A 143 -42.34 17.81 8.44
CA ASP A 143 -43.78 18.07 8.44
C ASP A 143 -44.56 17.29 9.54
N VAL A 144 -43.87 16.50 10.38
CA VAL A 144 -44.48 15.69 11.47
C VAL A 144 -44.05 16.18 12.87
N ALA A 145 -43.61 17.43 12.98
CA ALA A 145 -43.33 18.08 14.27
C ALA A 145 -44.60 18.75 14.83
N GLY A 146 -45.65 17.98 15.13
CA GLY A 146 -46.91 18.59 15.57
C GLY A 146 -48.10 17.69 15.92
N THR A 147 -47.97 16.73 16.84
CA THR A 147 -49.07 16.34 17.75
C THR A 147 -48.56 15.66 19.03
N SER A 148 -49.27 15.89 20.13
CA SER A 148 -49.01 15.46 21.50
C SER A 148 -49.76 14.17 21.92
N GLY A 149 -49.35 13.55 23.03
CA GLY A 149 -50.05 12.45 23.72
C GLY A 149 -49.20 11.17 23.69
N ASP A 150 -48.50 10.74 24.75
CA ASP A 150 -48.91 10.42 26.13
C ASP A 150 -49.53 9.03 26.29
N GLU A 151 -49.39 8.51 27.51
CA GLU A 151 -49.87 7.27 28.12
C GLU A 151 -49.03 6.00 28.02
N THR A 152 -49.07 5.31 29.15
CA THR A 152 -48.18 4.26 29.63
C THR A 152 -48.87 2.91 29.66
N THR A 153 -48.07 1.84 29.65
CA THR A 153 -48.25 0.47 30.19
C THR A 153 -47.43 -0.48 29.29
N GLY A 154 -46.70 -1.49 29.75
CA GLY A 154 -46.64 -2.13 31.06
C GLY A 154 -46.83 -3.64 30.86
N ARG A 155 -46.10 -4.45 31.67
CA ARG A 155 -46.40 -5.85 32.03
C ARG A 155 -45.66 -7.01 31.31
N ASP A 156 -44.96 -7.81 32.14
CA ASP A 156 -44.78 -9.29 32.26
C ASP A 156 -44.67 -10.19 30.99
N SER A 157 -44.06 -11.38 30.97
CA SER A 157 -43.09 -12.15 31.79
C SER A 157 -42.85 -13.51 31.07
N SER A 158 -41.94 -14.35 31.60
CA SER A 158 -41.65 -15.75 31.21
C SER A 158 -40.95 -15.95 29.85
N GLY A 159 -40.04 -16.91 29.67
CA GLY A 159 -39.55 -17.96 30.59
C GLY A 159 -39.87 -19.35 30.06
N PHE A 160 -38.90 -19.98 29.39
CA PHE A 160 -39.00 -21.38 28.94
C PHE A 160 -37.59 -22.00 28.84
N GLU A 161 -37.33 -23.00 29.67
CA GLU A 161 -36.18 -23.91 29.59
C GLU A 161 -36.65 -25.26 29.03
N THR A 162 -35.84 -25.87 28.16
CA THR A 162 -35.75 -27.32 27.83
C THR A 162 -34.85 -27.46 26.61
N ASP A 163 -34.10 -28.53 26.37
CA ASP A 163 -33.58 -29.63 27.20
C ASP A 163 -32.45 -30.28 26.38
N ALA A 164 -31.55 -31.05 27.00
CA ALA A 164 -30.44 -31.68 26.30
C ALA A 164 -30.81 -33.06 25.75
N THR A 165 -30.45 -33.33 24.50
CA THR A 165 -30.36 -34.70 23.97
C THR A 165 -29.04 -34.88 23.22
N GLU A 166 -28.11 -35.61 23.83
CA GLU A 166 -26.98 -36.21 23.12
C GLU A 166 -27.49 -37.36 22.24
N GLU A 167 -27.15 -37.38 20.96
CA GLU A 167 -27.05 -38.63 20.21
C GLU A 167 -25.71 -38.68 19.47
N THR A 168 -25.02 -39.80 19.62
CA THR A 168 -23.73 -40.11 19.00
C THR A 168 -23.92 -40.66 17.60
N SER A 169 -23.24 -40.10 16.60
CA SER A 169 -23.07 -40.75 15.29
C SER A 169 -21.66 -40.49 14.79
N ASP A 170 -20.86 -41.55 14.71
CA ASP A 170 -19.58 -41.53 13.98
C ASP A 170 -19.89 -41.47 12.48
N ASP A 171 -19.54 -40.38 11.81
CA ASP A 171 -19.43 -40.34 10.35
C ASP A 171 -18.17 -39.57 9.92
N ASP A 172 -17.32 -40.26 9.17
CA ASP A 172 -15.93 -39.88 8.89
C ASP A 172 -15.86 -38.95 7.65
N GLU A 173 -16.56 -37.81 7.73
CA GLU A 173 -16.54 -36.82 6.65
C GLU A 173 -15.24 -36.01 6.65
N LYS A 174 -14.61 -35.97 5.48
CA LYS A 174 -13.42 -35.16 5.21
C LYS A 174 -13.78 -33.68 5.31
N ARG A 175 -13.53 -33.11 6.50
CA ARG A 175 -13.64 -31.68 6.77
C ARG A 175 -12.76 -30.87 5.82
N TYR A 176 -13.36 -30.37 4.75
CA TYR A 176 -12.84 -29.21 4.04
C TYR A 176 -12.81 -28.04 5.03
N PRO A 177 -11.83 -27.12 4.96
CA PRO A 177 -11.84 -25.94 5.82
C PRO A 177 -13.13 -25.14 5.57
N ASP A 178 -13.93 -24.97 6.62
CA ASP A 178 -15.28 -24.41 6.55
C ASP A 178 -15.21 -22.91 6.19
N ASP A 179 -16.05 -22.45 5.25
CA ASP A 179 -16.21 -21.03 4.84
C ASP A 179 -16.54 -20.10 6.05
N ASP A 180 -16.91 -20.68 7.21
CA ASP A 180 -17.26 -19.96 8.45
C ASP A 180 -16.07 -19.37 9.22
N ASP A 181 -14.89 -19.99 9.20
CA ASP A 181 -13.68 -19.41 9.82
C ASP A 181 -13.22 -18.15 9.05
N ASP A 182 -13.29 -18.22 7.71
CA ASP A 182 -13.03 -17.10 6.81
C ASP A 182 -14.08 -15.99 6.89
N ARG A 183 -15.29 -16.34 7.32
CA ARG A 183 -16.37 -15.40 7.60
C ARG A 183 -16.19 -14.75 8.97
N ALA A 184 -15.78 -15.49 9.99
CA ALA A 184 -15.48 -14.97 11.32
C ALA A 184 -14.31 -13.98 11.27
N ALA A 185 -13.18 -14.38 10.66
CA ALA A 185 -12.01 -13.52 10.50
C ALA A 185 -12.32 -12.25 9.69
N ALA A 186 -13.10 -12.36 8.61
CA ALA A 186 -13.54 -11.20 7.83
C ALA A 186 -14.51 -10.29 8.60
N SER A 187 -15.40 -10.87 9.42
CA SER A 187 -16.32 -10.09 10.25
C SER A 187 -15.59 -9.36 11.37
N GLU A 188 -14.58 -9.97 11.99
CA GLU A 188 -13.76 -9.35 13.03
C GLU A 188 -12.87 -8.23 12.45
N LEU A 189 -12.31 -8.43 11.26
CA LEU A 189 -11.57 -7.41 10.50
C LEU A 189 -12.47 -6.22 10.11
N ALA A 190 -13.70 -6.49 9.65
CA ALA A 190 -14.67 -5.46 9.29
C ALA A 190 -15.08 -4.62 10.51
N VAL A 191 -15.34 -5.26 11.66
CA VAL A 191 -15.68 -4.57 12.92
C VAL A 191 -14.55 -3.64 13.40
N ARG A 192 -13.28 -4.01 13.20
CA ARG A 192 -12.12 -3.21 13.65
C ARG A 192 -11.79 -2.02 12.74
N ASN A 193 -11.87 -2.17 11.42
CA ASN A 193 -11.46 -1.16 10.44
C ASN A 193 -12.59 -0.22 9.94
N GLY A 194 -13.72 -0.13 10.65
CA GLY A 194 -14.83 0.74 10.23
C GLY A 194 -15.64 0.21 9.03
N SER A 195 -15.63 -1.11 8.82
CA SER A 195 -16.51 -2.00 8.02
C SER A 195 -16.89 -1.65 6.58
N ILE A 196 -17.24 -0.41 6.25
CA ILE A 196 -17.94 -0.05 5.01
C ILE A 196 -16.95 0.29 3.88
N GLU A 197 -15.76 0.79 4.21
CA GLU A 197 -14.78 1.21 3.20
C GLU A 197 -13.97 0.05 2.62
N ILE A 198 -13.41 -0.86 3.44
CA ILE A 198 -12.57 -1.95 2.94
C ILE A 198 -13.33 -2.95 2.05
N ASP A 199 -14.62 -3.16 2.30
CA ASP A 199 -15.50 -4.00 1.48
C ASP A 199 -15.72 -3.45 0.05
N ARG A 200 -15.45 -2.16 -0.17
CA ARG A 200 -15.44 -1.53 -1.49
C ARG A 200 -14.21 -1.91 -2.32
N PHE A 201 -13.15 -2.44 -1.68
CA PHE A 201 -11.85 -2.69 -2.29
C PHE A 201 -11.47 -4.19 -2.14
N PRO A 202 -12.04 -5.11 -2.96
CA PRO A 202 -11.88 -6.56 -2.77
C PRO A 202 -10.44 -7.03 -2.62
N ALA A 203 -9.51 -6.52 -3.43
CA ALA A 203 -8.09 -6.90 -3.34
C ALA A 203 -7.42 -6.39 -2.05
N LEU A 204 -7.81 -5.23 -1.52
CA LEU A 204 -7.31 -4.76 -0.22
C LEU A 204 -7.89 -5.59 0.93
N ARG A 205 -9.19 -5.91 0.88
CA ARG A 205 -9.83 -6.81 1.86
C ARG A 205 -9.15 -8.18 1.88
N ASP A 206 -8.91 -8.77 0.72
CA ASP A 206 -8.35 -10.12 0.64
C ASP A 206 -6.84 -10.13 0.91
N ALA A 207 -6.11 -9.05 0.62
CA ALA A 207 -4.74 -8.85 1.12
C ALA A 207 -4.69 -8.69 2.64
N ALA A 208 -5.63 -7.96 3.25
CA ALA A 208 -5.70 -7.79 4.70
C ALA A 208 -5.89 -9.12 5.42
N ARG A 209 -6.69 -10.05 4.87
CA ARG A 209 -6.84 -11.41 5.40
C ARG A 209 -5.49 -12.14 5.54
N VAL A 210 -4.57 -11.96 4.60
CA VAL A 210 -3.20 -12.55 4.67
C VAL A 210 -2.37 -11.91 5.78
N PHE A 211 -2.49 -10.61 6.02
CA PHE A 211 -1.75 -9.95 7.12
C PHE A 211 -2.33 -10.26 8.51
N TRP A 212 -3.65 -10.42 8.62
CA TRP A 212 -4.38 -10.69 9.88
C TRP A 212 -4.57 -12.18 10.20
N ALA A 213 -4.12 -13.10 9.34
CA ALA A 213 -4.16 -14.53 9.61
C ALA A 213 -3.45 -14.89 10.93
N THR A 214 -3.89 -15.97 11.58
CA THR A 214 -3.37 -16.45 12.87
C THR A 214 -2.57 -17.75 12.74
N ASP A 215 -2.25 -18.16 11.52
CA ASP A 215 -1.55 -19.39 11.16
C ASP A 215 -0.32 -19.10 10.27
N GLY A 216 0.29 -20.15 9.70
CA GLY A 216 1.45 -20.03 8.82
C GLY A 216 1.21 -19.24 7.52
N SER A 217 -0.04 -18.93 7.16
CA SER A 217 -0.34 -18.08 6.01
C SER A 217 0.01 -16.61 6.25
N ARG A 218 0.19 -16.19 7.51
CA ARG A 218 0.45 -14.80 7.89
C ARG A 218 1.74 -14.24 7.27
N VAL A 219 1.71 -12.96 6.90
CA VAL A 219 2.93 -12.20 6.55
C VAL A 219 3.65 -11.77 7.83
N GLU A 220 4.74 -12.47 8.17
CA GLU A 220 5.61 -12.17 9.33
C GLU A 220 7.06 -11.84 8.96
N ASP A 221 7.33 -11.59 7.67
CA ASP A 221 8.65 -11.20 7.18
C ASP A 221 8.64 -9.97 6.27
N TRP A 222 9.77 -9.28 6.24
CA TRP A 222 9.94 -8.03 5.48
C TRP A 222 9.93 -8.24 3.97
N SER A 223 10.39 -9.40 3.47
CA SER A 223 10.50 -9.66 2.04
C SER A 223 9.13 -9.87 1.41
N THR A 224 8.31 -10.76 2.00
CA THR A 224 6.90 -10.98 1.62
C THR A 224 6.08 -9.69 1.78
N CYS A 225 6.31 -8.92 2.85
CA CYS A 225 5.67 -7.61 3.05
C CYS A 225 5.99 -6.63 1.90
N ASP A 226 7.26 -6.47 1.55
CA ASP A 226 7.69 -5.50 0.53
C ASP A 226 7.35 -5.98 -0.91
N TRP A 227 7.23 -7.30 -1.13
CA TRP A 227 6.62 -7.85 -2.35
C TRP A 227 5.10 -7.59 -2.43
N MET A 228 4.35 -7.79 -1.34
CA MET A 228 2.91 -7.45 -1.29
C MET A 228 2.69 -5.97 -1.62
N CYS A 229 3.55 -5.09 -1.11
CA CYS A 229 3.55 -3.66 -1.41
C CYS A 229 3.70 -3.37 -2.90
N SER A 230 4.76 -3.92 -3.50
CA SER A 230 5.16 -3.61 -4.88
C SER A 230 4.30 -4.29 -5.95
N LYS A 231 3.75 -5.48 -5.67
CA LYS A 231 2.98 -6.29 -6.64
C LYS A 231 1.46 -6.25 -6.44
N VAL A 232 0.97 -6.06 -5.21
CA VAL A 232 -0.48 -6.15 -4.93
C VAL A 232 -1.04 -4.79 -4.52
N LEU A 233 -0.56 -4.22 -3.41
CA LEU A 233 -1.19 -3.09 -2.75
C LEU A 233 -1.12 -1.80 -3.58
N ALA A 234 0.08 -1.38 -3.99
CA ALA A 234 0.24 -0.15 -4.77
C ALA A 234 -0.26 -0.28 -6.23
N PRO A 235 0.00 -1.40 -6.96
CA PRO A 235 -0.59 -1.62 -8.28
C PRO A 235 -2.13 -1.59 -8.27
N TYR A 236 -2.77 -2.22 -7.28
CA TYR A 236 -4.24 -2.16 -7.14
C TYR A 236 -4.73 -0.74 -6.83
N ALA A 237 -4.13 -0.05 -5.86
CA ALA A 237 -4.52 1.32 -5.52
C ALA A 237 -4.34 2.29 -6.70
N ARG A 238 -3.34 2.07 -7.56
CA ARG A 238 -3.09 2.84 -8.78
C ARG A 238 -4.07 2.52 -9.92
N ALA A 239 -4.45 1.25 -10.07
CA ALA A 239 -5.40 0.81 -11.10
C ALA A 239 -6.87 1.09 -10.73
N HIS A 240 -7.17 1.28 -9.45
CA HIS A 240 -8.54 1.48 -8.96
C HIS A 240 -9.16 2.80 -9.51
N PRO A 241 -10.39 2.78 -10.07
CA PRO A 241 -11.07 3.98 -10.59
C PRO A 241 -11.30 5.10 -9.55
N ASP A 242 -11.23 4.76 -8.27
CA ASP A 242 -11.17 5.68 -7.14
C ASP A 242 -9.88 5.41 -6.35
N SER A 243 -8.75 5.72 -6.98
CA SER A 243 -7.39 5.53 -6.45
C SER A 243 -7.18 6.29 -5.15
N ALA A 244 -7.76 7.49 -5.06
CA ALA A 244 -7.70 8.36 -3.89
C ALA A 244 -8.33 7.75 -2.64
N SER A 245 -9.47 7.06 -2.78
CA SER A 245 -10.09 6.34 -1.66
C SER A 245 -9.40 5.00 -1.38
N ALA A 246 -8.95 4.28 -2.42
CA ALA A 246 -8.22 3.02 -2.24
C ALA A 246 -6.91 3.23 -1.46
N ALA A 247 -6.14 4.27 -1.80
CA ALA A 247 -4.91 4.61 -1.11
C ALA A 247 -5.15 5.03 0.35
N ARG A 248 -6.21 5.80 0.64
CA ARG A 248 -6.59 6.18 2.02
C ARG A 248 -7.11 5.00 2.84
N CYS A 249 -7.87 4.10 2.23
CA CYS A 249 -8.27 2.84 2.86
C CYS A 249 -7.05 2.01 3.29
N LEU A 250 -5.99 1.98 2.48
CA LEU A 250 -4.73 1.34 2.84
C LEU A 250 -4.01 2.08 3.98
N LEU A 251 -3.90 3.43 3.93
CA LEU A 251 -3.29 4.23 5.01
C LEU A 251 -3.98 4.03 6.37
N ASN A 252 -5.27 3.69 6.39
CA ASN A 252 -5.99 3.41 7.64
C ASN A 252 -5.41 2.18 8.38
N TRP A 253 -4.83 1.19 7.69
CA TRP A 253 -4.15 0.07 8.37
C TRP A 253 -2.97 0.57 9.22
N ALA A 254 -2.18 1.53 8.70
CA ALA A 254 -1.07 2.14 9.44
C ALA A 254 -1.52 2.97 10.67
N ARG A 255 -2.78 3.42 10.68
CA ARG A 255 -3.40 4.20 11.78
C ARG A 255 -4.02 3.31 12.85
N ASP A 256 -4.40 2.08 12.50
CA ASP A 256 -4.88 1.10 13.44
C ASP A 256 -3.72 0.55 14.29
N ALA A 257 -3.67 0.98 15.55
CA ALA A 257 -2.71 0.49 16.53
C ALA A 257 -2.90 -0.99 16.88
N SER A 258 -4.06 -1.60 16.57
CA SER A 258 -4.32 -3.03 16.73
C SER A 258 -3.92 -3.87 15.51
N ALA A 259 -3.56 -3.25 14.39
CA ALA A 259 -3.11 -3.95 13.20
C ALA A 259 -1.79 -4.72 13.43
N PRO A 260 -1.54 -5.81 12.68
CA PRO A 260 -0.22 -6.45 12.62
C PRO A 260 0.88 -5.45 12.23
N PRO A 261 2.09 -5.52 12.83
CA PRO A 261 3.19 -4.63 12.47
C PRO A 261 3.53 -4.65 10.97
N PHE A 262 3.52 -5.83 10.33
CA PHE A 262 3.73 -5.91 8.87
C PHE A 262 2.58 -5.31 8.05
N ALA A 263 1.33 -5.32 8.55
CA ALA A 263 0.24 -4.61 7.88
C ALA A 263 0.43 -3.08 7.92
N ARG A 264 0.84 -2.55 9.09
CA ARG A 264 1.18 -1.14 9.24
C ARG A 264 2.36 -0.74 8.37
N ARG A 265 3.45 -1.53 8.38
CA ARG A 265 4.60 -1.33 7.50
C ARG A 265 4.13 -1.28 6.04
N ALA A 266 3.37 -2.29 5.61
CA ALA A 266 2.93 -2.41 4.23
C ALA A 266 2.12 -1.18 3.76
N ALA A 267 1.20 -0.70 4.60
CA ALA A 267 0.43 0.50 4.32
C ALA A 267 1.26 1.78 4.20
N LEU A 268 2.39 1.88 4.90
CA LEU A 268 3.32 3.00 4.76
C LEU A 268 4.19 2.85 3.49
N VAL A 269 4.78 1.68 3.25
CA VAL A 269 5.81 1.46 2.22
C VAL A 269 5.26 1.04 0.85
N ALA A 270 3.97 0.76 0.71
CA ALA A 270 3.33 0.51 -0.59
C ALA A 270 3.70 1.58 -1.63
N PHE A 271 3.67 2.85 -1.23
CA PHE A 271 3.81 4.00 -2.12
C PHE A 271 5.26 4.44 -2.36
N VAL A 272 6.29 3.66 -1.95
CA VAL A 272 7.72 3.98 -2.21
C VAL A 272 7.93 4.36 -3.67
N GLY A 273 7.48 3.50 -4.61
CA GLY A 273 7.71 3.70 -6.04
C GLY A 273 6.96 4.89 -6.63
N ASP A 274 5.83 5.29 -6.03
CA ASP A 274 5.08 6.47 -6.44
C ASP A 274 5.72 7.77 -5.90
N VAL A 275 6.30 7.76 -4.69
CA VAL A 275 6.86 8.95 -4.03
C VAL A 275 8.34 9.21 -4.39
N ASP A 276 9.16 8.15 -4.51
CA ASP A 276 10.57 8.25 -4.92
C ASP A 276 10.74 8.43 -6.43
N GLY A 277 9.69 8.16 -7.21
CA GLY A 277 9.70 8.29 -8.66
C GLY A 277 10.12 9.70 -9.14
N ASP A 278 10.91 9.72 -10.21
CA ASP A 278 11.25 10.91 -11.00
C ASP A 278 10.30 11.12 -12.19
N ASP A 279 9.17 10.41 -12.21
CA ASP A 279 8.18 10.47 -13.28
C ASP A 279 7.32 11.74 -13.15
N GLU A 280 7.86 12.86 -13.68
CA GLU A 280 7.21 14.19 -13.70
C GLU A 280 5.79 14.16 -14.29
N ALA A 281 5.40 13.10 -15.00
CA ALA A 281 4.09 12.94 -15.62
C ALA A 281 2.91 12.80 -14.62
N SER A 282 3.11 12.35 -13.38
CA SER A 282 2.09 12.49 -12.33
C SER A 282 2.68 12.47 -10.92
N SER A 283 2.53 13.56 -10.18
CA SER A 283 2.84 13.58 -8.74
C SER A 283 1.95 12.59 -7.95
N PRO A 284 2.36 12.13 -6.76
CA PRO A 284 1.53 11.25 -5.94
C PRO A 284 0.18 11.89 -5.57
N ASP A 285 0.16 13.21 -5.36
CA ASP A 285 -1.07 13.98 -5.12
C ASP A 285 -1.99 13.99 -6.35
N ALA A 286 -1.44 14.08 -7.57
CA ALA A 286 -2.24 13.97 -8.80
C ALA A 286 -2.83 12.56 -9.01
N ARG A 287 -2.13 11.52 -8.51
CA ARG A 287 -2.51 10.10 -8.64
C ARG A 287 -3.48 9.62 -7.57
N PHE A 288 -3.32 10.08 -6.33
CA PHE A 288 -4.07 9.63 -5.15
C PHE A 288 -4.89 10.77 -4.50
N GLY A 289 -5.06 11.89 -5.19
CA GLY A 289 -5.84 13.06 -4.76
C GLY A 289 -5.07 13.99 -3.83
N ASP A 290 -5.35 15.29 -3.95
CA ASP A 290 -4.64 16.39 -3.28
C ASP A 290 -4.35 16.12 -1.79
N GLY A 291 -3.11 16.44 -1.39
CA GLY A 291 -2.66 16.31 -0.01
C GLY A 291 -2.32 14.89 0.44
N PHE A 292 -2.35 13.91 -0.45
CA PHE A 292 -1.94 12.53 -0.16
C PHE A 292 -0.50 12.43 0.38
N VAL A 293 0.47 13.16 -0.18
CA VAL A 293 1.87 13.14 0.31
C VAL A 293 1.94 13.68 1.74
N LEU A 294 1.21 14.76 2.04
CA LEU A 294 1.12 15.31 3.39
C LEU A 294 0.47 14.31 4.35
N GLU A 295 -0.64 13.70 3.94
CA GLU A 295 -1.38 12.70 4.72
C GLU A 295 -0.53 11.46 5.04
N LEU A 296 0.21 10.93 4.07
CA LEU A 296 1.18 9.85 4.23
C LEU A 296 2.33 10.26 5.17
N SER A 297 2.86 11.48 5.01
CA SER A 297 3.94 11.99 5.88
C SER A 297 3.50 12.13 7.34
N LEU A 298 2.27 12.62 7.59
CA LEU A 298 1.67 12.70 8.93
C LEU A 298 1.43 11.32 9.54
N THR A 299 1.07 10.34 8.71
CA THR A 299 0.88 8.94 9.14
C THR A 299 2.23 8.30 9.50
N CYS A 300 3.29 8.55 8.74
CA CYS A 300 4.67 8.17 9.10
C CYS A 300 5.13 8.85 10.40
N ALA A 301 4.89 10.16 10.55
CA ALA A 301 5.21 10.91 11.76
C ALA A 301 4.46 10.39 13.00
N ALA A 302 3.22 9.90 12.84
CA ALA A 302 2.46 9.26 13.91
C ALA A 302 3.08 7.92 14.32
N ALA A 303 3.47 7.08 13.36
CA ALA A 303 4.17 5.80 13.61
C ALA A 303 5.55 5.98 14.29
N LEU A 304 6.16 7.16 14.16
CA LEU A 304 7.40 7.55 14.84
C LEU A 304 7.18 8.30 16.17
N GLY A 305 5.93 8.53 16.59
CA GLY A 305 5.62 9.26 17.83
C GLY A 305 5.93 10.76 17.80
N ILE A 306 6.20 11.35 16.63
CA ILE A 306 6.56 12.77 16.47
C ILE A 306 5.41 13.65 15.94
N ALA A 307 4.25 13.08 15.58
CA ALA A 307 3.14 13.82 14.99
C ALA A 307 2.63 15.01 15.83
N THR A 308 2.80 14.98 17.16
CA THR A 308 2.45 16.08 18.07
C THR A 308 3.31 17.33 17.88
N ARG A 309 4.42 17.24 17.15
CA ARG A 309 5.31 18.36 16.82
C ARG A 309 4.96 19.04 15.49
N VAL A 310 4.03 18.47 14.72
CA VAL A 310 3.69 18.96 13.37
C VAL A 310 2.42 19.81 13.41
N GLU A 311 2.54 21.11 13.11
CA GLU A 311 1.38 21.99 12.96
C GLU A 311 0.68 21.73 11.61
N ARG A 312 -0.61 21.40 11.65
CA ARG A 312 -1.40 21.14 10.43
C ARG A 312 -1.55 22.41 9.60
N GLY A 313 -0.99 22.38 8.39
CA GLY A 313 -1.19 23.41 7.36
C GLY A 313 0.06 24.21 7.00
N ASP A 314 1.12 24.15 7.80
CA ASP A 314 2.40 24.78 7.48
C ASP A 314 3.40 23.75 6.90
N ILE A 315 3.55 23.74 5.57
CA ILE A 315 4.51 22.85 4.88
C ILE A 315 5.96 23.17 5.28
N PRO A 316 6.42 24.45 5.27
CA PRO A 316 7.70 24.85 5.86
C PRO A 316 7.97 24.31 7.28
N GLY A 317 7.04 24.53 8.23
CA GLY A 317 7.17 24.01 9.59
C GLY A 317 7.21 22.48 9.65
N THR A 318 6.35 21.81 8.87
CA THR A 318 6.34 20.35 8.73
C THR A 318 7.70 19.82 8.25
N LEU A 319 8.28 20.43 7.21
CA LEU A 319 9.61 20.07 6.69
C LEU A 319 10.72 20.32 7.71
N SER A 320 10.64 21.40 8.50
CA SER A 320 11.61 21.67 9.57
C SER A 320 11.62 20.56 10.62
N VAL A 321 10.44 20.13 11.09
CA VAL A 321 10.30 19.05 12.08
C VAL A 321 10.82 17.72 11.52
N PHE A 322 10.60 17.46 10.22
CA PHE A 322 11.13 16.25 9.58
C PHE A 322 12.65 16.31 9.42
N ALA A 323 13.22 17.45 9.03
CA ALA A 323 14.67 17.64 8.95
C ALA A 323 15.37 17.51 10.33
N GLU A 324 14.74 17.99 11.40
CA GLU A 324 15.23 17.77 12.78
C GLU A 324 15.17 16.30 13.19
N THR A 325 14.11 15.59 12.82
CA THR A 325 13.91 14.17 13.17
C THR A 325 14.85 13.25 12.37
N LEU A 326 15.14 13.60 11.11
CA LEU A 326 15.97 12.82 10.20
C LEU A 326 17.45 13.24 10.19
N GLY A 327 17.84 14.22 11.03
CA GLY A 327 19.18 14.80 11.05
C GLY A 327 20.23 13.94 11.77
N GLU A 328 21.51 14.34 11.64
CA GLU A 328 22.73 13.61 12.08
C GLU A 328 22.82 13.19 13.57
N LYS A 329 21.81 13.48 14.39
CA LYS A 329 21.76 13.15 15.83
C LYS A 329 20.74 12.08 16.20
N ASP A 330 19.88 11.64 15.28
CA ASP A 330 19.10 10.41 15.47
C ASP A 330 20.05 9.21 15.30
N PRO A 331 20.25 8.33 16.31
CA PRO A 331 21.11 7.15 16.18
C PRO A 331 20.57 6.09 15.21
N GLY A 332 19.44 6.36 14.55
CA GLY A 332 18.70 5.43 13.69
C GLY A 332 17.72 4.58 14.48
N GLU A 333 17.10 3.61 13.81
CA GLU A 333 16.41 2.55 14.54
C GLU A 333 17.45 1.60 15.13
N THR A 334 17.58 1.60 16.45
CA THR A 334 18.54 0.76 17.18
C THR A 334 17.92 -0.52 17.73
N SER A 335 16.59 -0.68 17.62
CA SER A 335 15.89 -1.89 18.05
C SER A 335 16.09 -3.00 17.04
N ASP A 336 16.44 -4.20 17.53
CA ASP A 336 16.57 -5.39 16.69
C ASP A 336 15.18 -5.85 16.23
N PRO A 337 14.86 -5.83 14.92
CA PRO A 337 13.54 -6.18 14.40
C PRO A 337 13.14 -7.66 14.59
N THR A 338 14.07 -8.52 15.03
CA THR A 338 13.78 -9.90 15.46
C THR A 338 13.24 -9.99 16.89
N THR A 339 13.41 -8.92 17.69
CA THR A 339 12.94 -8.83 19.08
C THR A 339 11.84 -7.80 19.30
N ASP A 340 11.81 -6.74 18.46
CA ASP A 340 10.72 -5.78 18.38
C ASP A 340 10.16 -5.70 16.95
N PRO A 341 9.05 -6.38 16.64
CA PRO A 341 8.37 -6.27 15.36
C PRO A 341 7.92 -4.85 14.98
N GLU A 342 7.74 -3.93 15.94
CA GLU A 342 7.43 -2.52 15.63
C GLU A 342 8.61 -1.78 15.01
N ALA A 343 9.85 -2.27 15.18
CA ALA A 343 11.02 -1.72 14.51
C ALA A 343 10.84 -1.73 12.98
N TRP A 344 10.20 -2.77 12.42
CA TRP A 344 9.89 -2.82 10.98
C TRP A 344 8.93 -1.72 10.52
N VAL A 345 8.00 -1.29 11.38
CA VAL A 345 7.11 -0.15 11.14
C VAL A 345 7.90 1.15 11.19
N ARG A 346 8.73 1.36 12.23
CA ARG A 346 9.53 2.58 12.40
C ARG A 346 10.59 2.75 11.33
N ILE A 347 11.22 1.67 10.86
CA ILE A 347 12.15 1.68 9.72
C ILE A 347 11.42 2.12 8.44
N GLY A 348 10.25 1.52 8.16
CA GLY A 348 9.42 1.90 7.00
C GLY A 348 8.97 3.37 7.08
N ALA A 349 8.51 3.80 8.25
CA ALA A 349 8.08 5.18 8.51
C ALA A 349 9.21 6.20 8.34
N ARG A 350 10.42 5.97 8.89
CA ARG A 350 11.58 6.86 8.70
C ARG A 350 11.95 7.02 7.22
N TRP A 351 11.98 5.91 6.47
CA TRP A 351 12.30 5.94 5.05
C TRP A 351 11.24 6.69 4.25
N MET A 352 9.95 6.36 4.43
CA MET A 352 8.86 7.02 3.72
C MET A 352 8.72 8.50 4.09
N LEU A 353 8.96 8.87 5.34
CA LEU A 353 8.98 10.28 5.77
C LEU A 353 10.08 11.06 5.03
N SER A 354 11.26 10.46 4.86
CA SER A 354 12.37 11.03 4.10
C SER A 354 12.02 11.24 2.62
N LEU A 355 11.27 10.31 2.02
CA LEU A 355 10.80 10.42 0.64
C LEU A 355 9.71 11.49 0.50
N CYS A 356 8.73 11.53 1.41
CA CYS A 356 7.67 12.53 1.42
C CYS A 356 8.21 13.95 1.61
N ALA A 357 9.23 14.14 2.45
CA ALA A 357 9.91 15.42 2.63
C ALA A 357 10.49 15.93 1.30
N ARG A 358 11.28 15.11 0.59
CA ARG A 358 11.81 15.44 -0.74
C ARG A 358 10.71 15.72 -1.77
N ALA A 359 9.63 14.95 -1.76
CA ALA A 359 8.51 15.17 -2.67
C ALA A 359 7.81 16.53 -2.42
N MET A 360 7.62 16.92 -1.16
CA MET A 360 7.09 18.24 -0.81
C MET A 360 8.07 19.38 -1.13
N GLU A 361 9.38 19.17 -0.97
CA GLU A 361 10.41 20.14 -1.40
C GLU A 361 10.40 20.36 -2.92
N ARG A 362 10.28 19.28 -3.72
CA ARG A 362 10.11 19.36 -5.19
C ARG A 362 8.88 20.19 -5.55
N ALA A 363 7.71 19.84 -5.02
CA ALA A 363 6.45 20.53 -5.29
C ALA A 363 6.45 22.01 -4.85
N ALA A 364 7.09 22.33 -3.72
CA ALA A 364 7.26 23.72 -3.28
C ALA A 364 8.19 24.52 -4.21
N GLY A 365 9.27 23.87 -4.69
CA GLY A 365 10.19 24.45 -5.66
C GLY A 365 9.57 24.72 -7.03
N GLU A 366 8.66 23.86 -7.49
CA GLU A 366 7.88 24.04 -8.73
C GLU A 366 6.89 25.21 -8.61
N ARG A 367 6.06 25.24 -7.56
CA ARG A 367 5.14 26.36 -7.29
C ARG A 367 5.85 27.72 -7.22
N ALA A 368 7.09 27.75 -6.72
CA ALA A 368 7.92 28.96 -6.68
C ALA A 368 8.50 29.38 -8.05
N ARG A 369 8.54 28.48 -9.04
CA ARG A 369 8.92 28.79 -10.44
C ARG A 369 7.72 29.30 -11.23
N ASP A 370 6.54 28.72 -11.01
CA ASP A 370 5.30 29.04 -11.74
C ASP A 370 4.63 30.36 -11.30
N LEU A 371 5.12 30.98 -10.21
CA LEU A 371 4.71 32.30 -9.73
C LEU A 371 5.78 33.39 -10.00
N PRO A 372 6.01 33.81 -11.27
CA PRO A 372 7.03 34.80 -11.61
C PRO A 372 6.79 36.19 -11.00
N GLU A 373 5.56 36.52 -10.60
CA GLU A 373 5.19 37.83 -10.05
C GLU A 373 5.80 38.13 -8.67
N ALA A 374 6.06 37.11 -7.85
CA ALA A 374 6.74 37.29 -6.57
C ALA A 374 8.20 37.75 -6.77
N ARG A 375 8.86 37.25 -7.82
CA ARG A 375 10.26 37.53 -8.12
C ARG A 375 10.47 38.94 -8.67
N THR A 376 9.52 39.46 -9.47
CA THR A 376 9.58 40.84 -9.97
C THR A 376 9.28 41.86 -8.87
N LYS A 377 8.37 41.57 -7.94
CA LYS A 377 8.06 42.48 -6.81
C LYS A 377 9.26 42.63 -5.85
N ALA A 378 9.84 41.51 -5.40
CA ALA A 378 11.03 41.52 -4.53
C ALA A 378 12.25 42.20 -5.18
N THR A 379 12.45 42.02 -6.49
CA THR A 379 13.56 42.67 -7.21
C THR A 379 13.31 44.17 -7.41
N ARG A 380 12.05 44.60 -7.56
CA ARG A 380 11.67 46.03 -7.70
C ARG A 380 11.77 46.79 -6.37
N GLU A 381 11.39 46.17 -5.25
CA GLU A 381 11.58 46.77 -3.92
C GLU A 381 13.06 46.91 -3.55
N LYS A 382 13.90 45.89 -3.82
CA LYS A 382 15.36 46.00 -3.61
C LYS A 382 15.98 47.14 -4.43
N LYS A 383 15.51 47.35 -5.66
CA LYS A 383 16.01 48.42 -6.55
C LYS A 383 15.55 49.82 -6.13
N ASN A 384 14.39 49.93 -5.47
CA ASN A 384 13.93 51.18 -4.87
C ASN A 384 14.68 51.49 -3.55
N ALA A 385 14.95 50.49 -2.72
CA ALA A 385 15.73 50.66 -1.49
C ALA A 385 17.19 51.09 -1.77
N SER A 386 17.83 50.53 -2.80
CA SER A 386 19.21 50.90 -3.18
C SER A 386 19.36 52.29 -3.78
N ASN A 387 18.26 53.00 -4.08
CA ASN A 387 18.29 54.29 -4.78
C ASN A 387 18.05 55.49 -3.83
N VAL A 388 18.03 55.26 -2.51
CA VAL A 388 17.76 56.29 -1.48
C VAL A 388 19.00 56.59 -0.61
N GLN A 389 20.11 55.86 -0.79
CA GLN A 389 21.38 56.12 -0.09
C GLN A 389 22.52 56.40 -1.09
N GLY A 390 22.40 57.55 -1.77
CA GLY A 390 23.50 58.24 -2.42
C GLY A 390 23.71 59.61 -1.77
N ASP A 391 24.96 59.92 -1.44
CA ASP A 391 25.54 61.18 -0.94
C ASP A 391 25.75 61.34 0.57
N SER A 392 26.96 60.97 1.03
CA SER A 392 27.85 61.93 1.70
C SER A 392 29.32 61.46 1.81
N ASN A 393 30.23 62.30 1.32
CA ASN A 393 31.65 62.45 1.67
C ASN A 393 32.73 61.45 1.20
N ALA A 394 33.91 62.03 0.97
CA ALA A 394 35.08 61.48 0.30
C ALA A 394 36.39 61.87 1.04
N ARG A 395 37.55 61.44 0.50
CA ARG A 395 38.96 61.71 0.95
C ARG A 395 39.37 60.95 2.23
N SER A 396 40.59 60.44 2.45
CA SER A 396 41.87 60.33 1.71
C SER A 396 42.81 59.35 2.48
N ALA A 397 43.91 58.75 1.99
CA ALA A 397 44.56 58.67 0.66
C ALA A 397 45.60 57.49 0.62
N GLU A 398 46.36 57.42 -0.49
CA GLU A 398 47.61 56.67 -0.83
C GLU A 398 48.45 56.00 0.29
N THR A 399 49.06 54.82 0.07
CA THR A 399 50.34 54.71 -0.69
C THR A 399 50.79 53.28 -1.10
N LYS A 400 51.37 53.21 -2.32
CA LYS A 400 52.49 52.36 -2.82
C LYS A 400 52.38 50.82 -2.97
N SER A 401 52.34 50.39 -4.24
CA SER A 401 52.84 49.10 -4.82
C SER A 401 54.38 49.13 -5.02
N PRO A 402 55.06 48.20 -5.76
CA PRO A 402 54.70 46.90 -6.40
C PRO A 402 55.64 45.75 -5.92
N ALA A 403 55.69 44.49 -6.40
CA ALA A 403 55.23 43.77 -7.60
C ALA A 403 55.00 42.26 -7.21
N ASP A 404 54.93 41.20 -8.03
CA ASP A 404 55.00 40.95 -9.49
C ASP A 404 54.41 39.55 -9.83
N GLY A 405 54.38 39.15 -11.12
CA GLY A 405 54.44 37.74 -11.56
C GLY A 405 53.12 37.02 -11.87
N SER A 406 52.97 36.53 -13.11
CA SER A 406 51.84 35.77 -13.69
C SER A 406 52.33 34.41 -14.28
N PRO A 407 51.51 33.46 -14.79
CA PRO A 407 50.08 33.14 -14.60
C PRO A 407 49.83 31.59 -14.36
N PRO A 408 48.95 30.78 -15.04
CA PRO A 408 47.95 29.96 -14.32
C PRO A 408 47.94 28.42 -14.60
N THR A 409 47.40 27.61 -13.68
CA THR A 409 47.24 26.15 -13.87
C THR A 409 45.88 25.54 -13.44
N LYS A 410 45.10 25.20 -14.48
CA LYS A 410 44.18 24.06 -14.69
C LYS A 410 43.55 23.30 -13.48
N LYS A 411 42.21 23.14 -13.58
CA LYS A 411 41.36 22.17 -12.86
C LYS A 411 41.86 20.71 -12.94
N PRO A 412 41.61 19.87 -11.91
CA PRO A 412 41.40 18.44 -12.06
C PRO A 412 39.91 18.11 -12.24
N ARG A 413 39.59 17.31 -13.26
CA ARG A 413 38.24 16.76 -13.52
C ARG A 413 38.23 15.32 -13.00
N SER A 414 37.62 15.06 -11.85
CA SER A 414 37.59 13.71 -11.26
C SER A 414 36.43 12.89 -11.82
N SER A 415 36.73 11.98 -12.75
CA SER A 415 35.78 10.98 -13.27
C SER A 415 35.93 9.67 -12.48
N ARG A 416 34.96 9.33 -11.62
CA ARG A 416 34.94 8.04 -10.92
C ARG A 416 34.00 7.06 -11.65
N LYS A 417 34.59 6.10 -12.37
CA LYS A 417 33.85 4.98 -13.00
C LYS A 417 33.15 4.15 -11.91
N ARG A 418 31.90 3.78 -12.13
CA ARG A 418 31.28 2.63 -11.45
C ARG A 418 31.86 1.33 -12.04
N PRO A 419 32.30 0.35 -11.23
CA PRO A 419 32.49 -1.02 -11.71
C PRO A 419 31.13 -1.70 -11.86
N ARG A 420 30.93 -2.43 -12.97
CA ARG A 420 29.87 -3.45 -13.08
C ARG A 420 30.26 -4.64 -12.19
N ALA A 421 29.37 -5.09 -11.32
CA ALA A 421 29.41 -6.45 -10.80
C ALA A 421 28.78 -7.40 -11.84
N ALA A 422 29.26 -8.64 -11.90
CA ALA A 422 28.94 -9.60 -12.95
C ALA A 422 27.76 -10.52 -12.57
N GLN A 423 27.22 -11.18 -13.59
CA GLN A 423 26.28 -12.29 -13.47
C GLN A 423 26.94 -13.48 -12.75
N ALA A 424 26.19 -14.11 -11.83
CA ALA A 424 26.31 -15.50 -11.41
C ALA A 424 24.95 -15.93 -10.84
#